data_AF-A0A959Y4K3-F1
#
_entry.id   AF-A0A959Y4K3-F1
#
_cell.length_a   1.000
_cell.length_b   1.000
_cell.length_c   1.000
_cell.angle_alpha   90.00
_cell.angle_beta   90.00
_cell.angle_gamma   90.00
#
_symmetry.space_group_name_H-M   'P 1'
#
loop_
_entity.id
_entity.type
_entity.pdbx_description
1 polymer ?
#
loop_
_entity_poly.entity_id
_entity_poly.type
_entity_poly.pdbx_seq_one_letter_code
_entity_poly.pdbx_strand_id
1 'polypeptide(L)'
;LHNKHFDRLLHHMRTRSGTRLYTMRETSKAMLRDRHLNTATAFIADQTPSPERAWWTTFLGQETPVFLGTEGLSKKLGYPVVYIAMERPRRGHYRMTMELLVADPSNTVEGEITEIHTRRLEADIRRSPEIWLWTHRRWKHRRPVSVA
;
A
#
# COMPACT_ATOMS: atom_id res chain seq x y z
N LEU A 1 -16.49 -8.01 -1.92
CA LEU A 1 -17.17 -7.55 -3.16
C LEU A 1 -18.69 -7.76 -3.02
N HIS A 2 -19.52 -7.03 -3.77
CA HIS A 2 -20.99 -7.19 -3.65
C HIS A 2 -21.52 -8.49 -4.30
N ASN A 3 -20.84 -9.04 -5.30
CA ASN A 3 -21.20 -10.32 -5.92
C ASN A 3 -20.48 -11.49 -5.23
N LYS A 4 -21.26 -12.40 -4.63
CA LYS A 4 -20.76 -13.55 -3.86
C LYS A 4 -19.96 -14.57 -4.68
N HIS A 5 -20.29 -14.77 -5.96
CA HIS A 5 -19.58 -15.71 -6.82
C HIS A 5 -18.18 -15.20 -7.17
N PHE A 6 -18.09 -13.92 -7.56
CA PHE A 6 -16.80 -13.29 -7.82
C PHE A 6 -15.93 -13.18 -6.57
N ASP A 7 -16.54 -12.89 -5.42
CA ASP A 7 -15.84 -12.84 -4.13
C ASP A 7 -15.20 -14.20 -3.80
N ARG A 8 -15.96 -15.29 -3.95
CA ARG A 8 -15.45 -16.67 -3.77
C ARG A 8 -14.33 -17.01 -4.74
N LEU A 9 -14.48 -16.65 -6.02
CA LEU A 9 -13.46 -16.89 -7.04
C LEU A 9 -12.13 -16.19 -6.68
N LEU A 10 -12.20 -14.89 -6.35
CA LEU A 10 -11.01 -14.11 -5.99
C LEU A 10 -10.37 -14.59 -4.70
N HIS A 11 -11.18 -14.98 -3.71
CA HIS A 11 -10.67 -15.59 -2.49
C HIS A 11 -9.90 -16.87 -2.83
N HIS A 12 -10.48 -17.79 -3.59
CA HIS A 12 -9.82 -19.02 -4.00
C HIS A 12 -8.50 -18.76 -4.75
N MET A 13 -8.53 -17.87 -5.74
CA MET A 13 -7.32 -17.52 -6.52
C MET A 13 -6.20 -16.97 -5.63
N ARG A 14 -6.54 -16.15 -4.64
CA ARG A 14 -5.57 -15.53 -3.73
C ARG A 14 -5.05 -16.49 -2.68
N THR A 15 -5.85 -17.44 -2.19
CA THR A 15 -5.43 -18.34 -1.11
C THR A 15 -4.86 -19.68 -1.57
N ARG A 16 -4.99 -20.03 -2.87
CA ARG A 16 -4.54 -21.32 -3.41
C ARG A 16 -3.04 -21.61 -3.21
N SER A 17 -2.21 -20.58 -3.11
CA SER A 17 -0.75 -20.71 -2.94
C SER A 17 -0.28 -20.45 -1.51
N GLY A 18 -1.15 -20.62 -0.51
CA GLY A 18 -0.81 -20.48 0.91
C GLY A 18 -0.89 -19.05 1.48
N THR A 19 -1.24 -18.06 0.65
CA THR A 19 -1.49 -16.69 1.12
C THR A 19 -2.74 -16.63 1.97
N ARG A 20 -2.69 -15.86 3.06
CA ARG A 20 -3.85 -15.56 3.91
C ARG A 20 -4.35 -14.15 3.60
N LEU A 21 -5.66 -13.99 3.51
CA LEU A 21 -6.30 -12.69 3.36
C LEU A 21 -6.79 -12.21 4.72
N TYR A 22 -6.43 -10.98 5.08
CA TYR A 22 -6.87 -10.35 6.30
C TYR A 22 -7.68 -9.11 5.97
N THR A 23 -8.72 -8.84 6.75
CA THR A 23 -9.33 -7.52 6.73
C THR A 23 -8.36 -6.50 7.33
N MET A 24 -8.50 -5.23 6.94
CA MET A 24 -7.68 -4.15 7.52
C MET A 24 -7.75 -4.12 9.06
N ARG A 25 -8.92 -4.44 9.64
CA ARG A 25 -9.14 -4.47 11.09
C ARG A 25 -8.37 -5.59 11.78
N GLU A 26 -8.20 -6.74 11.11
CA GLU A 26 -7.54 -7.92 11.68
C GLU A 26 -6.04 -7.95 11.42
N THR A 27 -5.55 -7.15 10.46
CA THR A 27 -4.17 -7.21 9.97
C THR A 27 -3.15 -7.06 11.11
N SER A 28 -3.33 -6.06 11.99
CA SER A 28 -2.42 -5.84 13.13
C SER A 28 -2.33 -7.06 14.06
N LYS A 29 -3.48 -7.65 14.40
CA LYS A 29 -3.57 -8.83 15.27
C LYS A 29 -2.96 -10.06 14.59
N ALA A 30 -3.19 -10.23 13.30
CA ALA A 30 -2.64 -11.33 12.52
C ALA A 30 -1.10 -11.26 12.43
N MET A 31 -0.55 -10.08 12.11
CA MET A 31 0.90 -9.88 12.06
C MET A 31 1.57 -10.10 13.42
N LEU A 32 0.94 -9.69 14.52
CA LEU A 32 1.43 -9.95 15.87
C LEU A 32 1.41 -11.44 16.23
N ARG A 33 0.32 -12.15 15.89
CA ARG A 33 0.21 -13.60 16.12
C ARG A 33 1.29 -14.35 15.36
N ASP A 34 1.51 -13.98 14.11
CA ASP A 34 2.42 -14.68 13.20
C ASP A 34 3.88 -14.16 13.31
N ARG A 35 4.21 -13.33 14.31
CA ARG A 35 5.54 -12.68 14.47
C ARG A 35 6.74 -13.61 14.62
N HIS A 36 6.48 -14.87 14.98
CA HIS A 36 7.50 -15.90 15.16
C HIS A 36 7.74 -16.71 13.87
N LEU A 37 6.93 -16.46 12.83
CA LEU A 37 7.02 -17.08 11.53
C LEU A 37 7.66 -16.08 10.55
N ASN A 38 8.47 -16.59 9.62
CA ASN A 38 8.96 -15.78 8.51
C ASN A 38 7.81 -15.53 7.52
N THR A 39 7.23 -14.34 7.57
CA THR A 39 6.06 -13.95 6.78
C THR A 39 6.27 -12.58 6.15
N ALA A 40 5.67 -12.36 4.97
CA ALA A 40 5.57 -11.05 4.35
C ALA A 40 4.09 -10.65 4.26
N THR A 41 3.78 -9.42 4.65
CA THR A 41 2.43 -8.85 4.52
C THR A 41 2.43 -7.79 3.43
N ALA A 42 1.69 -8.02 2.36
CA ALA A 42 1.58 -7.08 1.24
C ALA A 42 0.39 -6.14 1.42
N PHE A 43 0.63 -4.85 1.19
CA PHE A 43 -0.39 -3.81 1.22
C PHE A 43 -0.53 -3.17 -0.17
N ILE A 44 -1.77 -2.92 -0.59
CA ILE A 44 -2.04 -2.08 -1.76
C ILE A 44 -2.20 -0.64 -1.26
N ALA A 45 -1.10 0.10 -1.24
CA ALA A 45 -1.00 1.39 -0.57
C ALA A 45 -1.46 2.60 -1.41
N ASP A 46 -1.74 2.42 -2.71
CA ASP A 46 -2.09 3.49 -3.65
C ASP A 46 -3.59 3.80 -3.76
N GLN A 47 -4.42 3.08 -2.99
CA GLN A 47 -5.86 3.31 -2.88
C GLN A 47 -6.17 4.60 -2.11
N THR A 48 -7.41 5.10 -2.24
CA THR A 48 -7.84 6.32 -1.53
C THR A 48 -8.37 5.97 -0.13
N PRO A 49 -7.72 6.41 0.97
CA PRO A 49 -8.22 6.21 2.33
C PRO A 49 -9.39 7.13 2.67
N SER A 50 -10.00 6.92 3.84
CA SER A 50 -10.86 7.95 4.47
C SER A 50 -10.01 9.19 4.78
N PRO A 51 -10.47 10.42 4.47
CA PRO A 51 -9.68 11.64 4.61
C PRO A 51 -9.39 12.04 6.07
N GLU A 52 -10.19 11.59 7.03
CA GLU A 52 -10.11 11.99 8.45
C GLU A 52 -8.84 11.54 9.17
N ARG A 53 -8.27 10.40 8.76
CA ARG A 53 -7.07 9.79 9.37
C ARG A 53 -5.97 9.52 8.35
N ALA A 54 -6.05 10.19 7.19
CA ALA A 54 -5.07 10.06 6.14
C ALA A 54 -3.89 10.99 6.40
N TRP A 55 -2.71 10.57 5.93
CA TRP A 55 -1.61 11.50 5.75
C TRP A 55 -1.86 12.30 4.48
N TRP A 56 -1.74 13.62 4.56
CA TRP A 56 -1.95 14.51 3.42
C TRP A 56 -0.61 14.94 2.86
N THR A 57 -0.38 14.66 1.58
CA THR A 57 0.85 14.99 0.86
C THR A 57 0.54 15.43 -0.57
N THR A 58 1.54 15.94 -1.27
CA THR A 58 1.44 16.18 -2.72
C THR A 58 1.78 14.89 -3.47
N PHE A 59 0.91 14.42 -4.35
CA PHE A 59 1.16 13.27 -5.22
C PHE A 59 0.71 13.58 -6.64
N LEU A 60 1.60 13.41 -7.61
CA LEU A 60 1.43 13.82 -9.01
C LEU A 60 0.95 15.29 -9.15
N GLY A 61 1.53 16.17 -8.32
CA GLY A 61 1.23 17.61 -8.32
C GLY A 61 -0.11 17.98 -7.67
N GLN A 62 -0.82 17.04 -7.05
CA GLN A 62 -2.11 17.27 -6.41
C GLN A 62 -2.09 16.92 -4.93
N GLU A 63 -2.81 17.68 -4.12
CA GLU A 63 -2.99 17.35 -2.71
C GLU A 63 -3.78 16.04 -2.57
N THR A 64 -3.21 15.08 -1.85
CA THR A 64 -3.62 13.68 -1.91
C THR A 64 -3.58 13.04 -0.52
N PRO A 65 -4.67 12.39 -0.09
CA PRO A 65 -4.66 11.57 1.12
C PRO A 65 -4.04 10.21 0.82
N VAL A 66 -3.12 9.74 1.65
CA VAL A 66 -2.45 8.43 1.57
C VAL A 66 -2.59 7.66 2.90
N PHE A 67 -2.48 6.34 2.85
CA PHE A 67 -2.60 5.49 4.03
C PHE A 67 -1.37 5.61 4.95
N LEU A 68 -1.59 5.79 6.25
CA LEU A 68 -0.56 5.66 7.30
C LEU A 68 -0.43 4.25 7.87
N GLY A 69 -1.34 3.34 7.53
CA GLY A 69 -1.44 2.03 8.17
C GLY A 69 -0.16 1.19 8.04
N THR A 70 0.48 1.21 6.87
CA THR A 70 1.72 0.46 6.63
C THR A 70 2.87 1.00 7.48
N GLU A 71 3.05 2.32 7.53
CA GLU A 71 4.04 2.97 8.37
C GLU A 71 3.80 2.69 9.86
N GLY A 72 2.56 2.89 10.33
CA GLY A 72 2.22 2.65 11.74
C GLY A 72 2.48 1.20 12.16
N LEU A 73 2.18 0.23 11.29
CA LEU A 73 2.45 -1.19 11.54
C LEU A 73 3.94 -1.52 11.49
N SER A 74 4.69 -0.98 10.52
CA SER A 74 6.14 -1.23 10.41
C SER A 74 6.88 -0.68 11.62
N LYS A 75 6.57 0.54 12.07
CA LYS A 75 7.15 1.16 13.28
C LYS A 75 6.79 0.38 14.55
N LYS A 76 5.53 -0.02 14.69
CA LYS A 76 5.07 -0.78 15.88
C LYS A 76 5.71 -2.16 15.99
N LEU A 77 5.96 -2.82 14.86
CA LEU A 77 6.48 -4.19 14.82
C LEU A 77 8.00 -4.26 14.59
N GLY A 78 8.64 -3.14 14.24
CA GLY A 78 10.05 -3.10 13.85
C GLY A 78 10.31 -3.84 12.53
N TYR A 79 9.36 -3.84 11.60
CA TYR A 79 9.47 -4.61 10.35
C TYR A 79 9.99 -3.76 9.19
N PRO A 80 10.98 -4.23 8.41
CA PRO A 80 11.47 -3.50 7.25
C PRO A 80 10.35 -3.28 6.22
N VAL A 81 10.43 -2.16 5.51
CA VAL A 81 9.49 -1.78 4.47
C VAL A 81 10.14 -2.03 3.11
N VAL A 82 9.54 -2.93 2.35
CA VAL A 82 9.95 -3.29 0.99
C VAL A 82 8.88 -2.81 0.02
N TYR A 83 9.30 -2.07 -1.00
CA TYR A 83 8.47 -1.67 -2.13
C TYR A 83 8.53 -2.71 -3.23
N ILE A 84 7.40 -2.93 -3.88
CA ILE A 84 7.28 -3.85 -5.02
C ILE A 84 7.02 -3.01 -6.26
N ALA A 85 8.06 -2.83 -7.07
CA ALA A 85 7.95 -2.19 -8.38
C ALA A 85 7.40 -3.18 -9.41
N MET A 86 6.50 -2.72 -10.27
CA MET A 86 5.91 -3.53 -11.34
C MET A 86 6.19 -2.88 -12.69
N GLU A 87 6.79 -3.64 -13.60
CA GLU A 87 7.05 -3.23 -14.97
C GLU A 87 6.38 -4.20 -15.94
N ARG A 88 5.99 -3.69 -17.10
CA ARG A 88 5.40 -4.49 -18.17
C ARG A 88 6.23 -4.35 -19.45
N PRO A 89 7.38 -5.05 -19.56
CA PRO A 89 8.28 -4.91 -20.70
C PRO A 89 7.63 -5.24 -22.05
N ARG A 90 6.62 -6.14 -22.07
CA ARG A 90 5.80 -6.44 -23.25
C ARG A 90 4.47 -7.07 -22.84
N ARG A 91 3.53 -7.17 -23.78
CA ARG A 91 2.21 -7.79 -23.52
C ARG A 91 2.35 -9.18 -22.90
N GLY A 92 1.62 -9.42 -21.82
CA GLY A 92 1.61 -10.69 -21.09
C GLY A 92 2.85 -10.96 -20.22
N HIS A 93 3.84 -10.05 -20.19
CA HIS A 93 5.07 -10.23 -19.42
C HIS A 93 5.19 -9.11 -18.39
N TYR A 94 5.35 -9.50 -17.14
CA TYR A 94 5.46 -8.60 -16.00
C TYR A 94 6.78 -8.88 -15.28
N ARG A 95 7.51 -7.83 -14.92
CA ARG A 95 8.69 -7.90 -14.07
C ARG A 95 8.34 -7.27 -12.74
N MET A 96 8.57 -8.01 -11.67
CA MET A 96 8.41 -7.53 -10.31
C MET A 96 9.78 -7.39 -9.68
N THR A 97 10.09 -6.20 -9.17
CA THR A 97 11.35 -5.93 -8.47
C THR A 97 11.04 -5.53 -7.04
N MET A 98 11.78 -6.09 -6.09
CA MET A 98 11.66 -5.75 -4.68
C MET A 98 12.78 -4.78 -4.31
N GLU A 99 12.42 -3.68 -3.66
CA GLU A 99 13.33 -2.62 -3.25
C GLU A 99 13.16 -2.38 -1.76
N LEU A 100 14.26 -2.47 -0.99
CA LEU A 100 14.22 -2.12 0.42
C LEU A 100 14.15 -0.59 0.55
N LEU A 101 13.02 -0.07 1.00
CA LEU A 101 12.87 1.36 1.25
C LEU A 101 13.43 1.76 2.61
N VAL A 102 13.07 1.00 3.64
CA VAL A 102 13.46 1.28 5.03
C VAL A 102 13.81 -0.02 5.74
N ALA A 103 15.05 -0.16 6.17
CA ALA A 103 15.53 -1.31 6.91
C ALA A 103 15.07 -1.30 8.38
N ASP A 104 15.15 -0.14 9.03
CA ASP A 104 14.78 0.07 10.43
C ASP A 104 13.77 1.23 10.55
N PRO A 105 12.47 0.92 10.69
CA PRO A 105 11.43 1.93 10.87
C PRO A 105 11.53 2.73 12.18
N SER A 106 12.28 2.25 13.19
CA SER A 106 12.33 2.91 14.49
C SER A 106 13.08 4.24 14.45
N ASN A 107 13.96 4.43 13.46
CA ASN A 107 14.75 5.64 13.27
C ASN A 107 14.06 6.68 12.38
N THR A 108 12.85 6.42 11.88
CA THR A 108 12.14 7.36 11.00
C THR A 108 11.21 8.28 11.78
N VAL A 109 11.03 9.51 11.31
CA VAL A 109 9.98 10.40 11.84
C VAL A 109 8.59 9.98 11.34
N GLU A 110 7.54 10.58 11.88
CA GLU A 110 6.17 10.34 11.41
C GLU A 110 5.98 10.89 9.99
N GLY A 111 5.38 10.09 9.11
CA GLY A 111 5.13 10.36 7.71
C GLY A 111 6.30 10.06 6.77
N GLU A 112 7.50 9.84 7.28
CA GLU A 112 8.71 9.66 6.45
C GLU A 112 8.64 8.42 5.56
N ILE A 113 8.23 7.28 6.11
CA ILE A 113 8.08 6.02 5.36
C ILE A 113 7.01 6.19 4.28
N THR A 114 5.89 6.81 4.66
CA THR A 114 4.79 7.12 3.74
C THR A 114 5.23 8.06 2.61
N GLU A 115 6.05 9.08 2.88
CA GLU A 115 6.61 9.96 1.84
C GLU A 115 7.57 9.20 0.92
N ILE A 116 8.52 8.44 1.47
CA ILE A 116 9.47 7.65 0.66
C ILE A 116 8.72 6.74 -0.30
N HIS A 117 7.74 5.98 0.20
CA HIS A 117 6.89 5.12 -0.62
C HIS A 117 6.13 5.92 -1.69
N THR A 118 5.50 7.05 -1.31
CA THR A 118 4.68 7.85 -2.23
C THR A 118 5.52 8.46 -3.35
N ARG A 119 6.72 8.99 -3.04
CA ARG A 119 7.66 9.50 -4.04
C ARG A 119 8.16 8.41 -4.97
N ARG A 120 8.41 7.22 -4.42
CA ARG A 120 8.87 6.07 -5.21
C ARG A 120 7.80 5.58 -6.18
N LEU A 121 6.56 5.50 -5.74
CA LEU A 121 5.39 5.21 -6.59
C LEU A 121 5.22 6.29 -7.67
N GLU A 122 5.34 7.57 -7.30
CA GLU A 122 5.22 8.69 -8.24
C GLU A 122 6.28 8.62 -9.35
N ALA A 123 7.51 8.22 -9.01
CA ALA A 123 8.57 8.00 -9.98
C ALA A 123 8.27 6.83 -10.95
N ASP A 124 7.67 5.74 -10.47
CA ASP A 124 7.23 4.62 -11.33
C ASP A 124 6.12 5.05 -12.28
N ILE A 125 5.12 5.78 -11.78
CA ILE A 125 4.01 6.27 -12.61
C ILE A 125 4.52 7.25 -13.66
N ARG A 126 5.45 8.15 -13.32
CA ARG A 126 6.06 9.05 -14.31
C ARG A 126 6.85 8.30 -15.38
N ARG A 127 7.52 7.20 -15.02
CA ARG A 127 8.30 6.39 -15.96
C ARG A 127 7.42 5.59 -16.92
N SER A 128 6.30 5.05 -16.44
CA SER A 128 5.40 4.20 -17.23
C SER A 128 3.94 4.47 -16.85
N PRO A 129 3.40 5.65 -17.22
CA PRO A 129 2.08 6.08 -16.78
C PRO A 129 0.99 5.10 -17.24
N GLU A 130 1.12 4.48 -18.41
CA GLU A 130 0.16 3.54 -18.98
C GLU A 130 -0.09 2.28 -18.14
N ILE A 131 0.79 1.96 -17.19
CA ILE A 131 0.69 0.78 -16.33
C ILE A 131 -0.20 1.06 -15.11
N TRP A 132 -0.30 2.31 -14.67
CA TRP A 132 -1.10 2.65 -13.49
C TRP A 132 -2.60 2.61 -13.81
N LEU A 133 -3.41 2.16 -12.85
CA LEU A 133 -4.85 1.97 -13.04
C LEU A 133 -5.61 3.30 -12.92
N TRP A 134 -5.54 4.14 -13.96
CA TRP A 134 -6.15 5.49 -14.01
C TRP A 134 -7.68 5.53 -13.86
N THR A 135 -8.36 4.39 -13.98
CA THR A 135 -9.81 4.30 -13.77
C THR A 135 -10.20 4.51 -12.30
N HIS A 136 -9.25 4.39 -11.37
CA HIS A 136 -9.49 4.66 -9.97
C HIS A 136 -9.66 6.17 -9.70
N ARG A 137 -10.77 6.56 -9.07
CA ARG A 137 -11.05 7.95 -8.66
C ARG A 137 -10.16 8.39 -7.48
N ARG A 138 -8.86 8.56 -7.74
CA ARG A 138 -7.83 8.82 -6.72
C ARG A 138 -8.09 10.10 -5.93
N TRP A 139 -8.43 11.19 -6.62
CA TRP A 139 -8.64 12.54 -6.06
C TRP A 139 -10.12 12.90 -5.89
N LYS A 140 -10.84 12.08 -5.10
CA LYS A 140 -12.26 12.32 -4.76
C LYS A 140 -12.47 13.11 -3.46
N HIS A 141 -11.41 13.34 -2.69
CA HIS A 141 -11.45 14.05 -1.41
C HIS A 141 -10.64 15.34 -1.51
N ARG A 142 -11.08 16.37 -0.79
CA ARG A 142 -10.30 17.58 -0.51
C ARG A 142 -9.81 17.51 0.93
N ARG A 143 -8.67 18.13 1.24
CA ARG A 143 -8.17 18.16 2.61
C ARG A 143 -9.20 18.83 3.51
N PRO A 144 -9.60 18.18 4.62
CA PRO A 144 -10.43 18.83 5.60
C PRO A 144 -9.72 20.10 6.09
N VAL A 145 -10.41 21.24 6.05
CA VAL A 145 -9.92 22.44 6.71
C VAL A 145 -9.98 22.14 8.20
N SER A 146 -8.84 22.13 8.88
CA SER A 146 -8.84 22.06 10.34
C SER A 146 -9.53 23.32 10.86
N VAL A 147 -10.73 23.18 11.41
CA VAL A 147 -11.35 24.25 12.19
C VAL A 147 -10.53 24.33 13.47
N ALA A 148 -9.80 25.44 13.61
CA ALA A 148 -9.02 25.76 14.81
C ALA A 148 -9.92 25.89 16.04
#